data_AF-A0AAD9Q4S8-F1
#
_entry.id   AF-A0AAD9Q4S8-F1
#
_cell.length_a   1.000
_cell.length_b   1.000
_cell.length_c   1.000
_cell.angle_alpha   90.00
_cell.angle_beta   90.00
_cell.angle_gamma   90.00
#
_symmetry.space_group_name_H-M   'P 1'
#
loop_
_entity.id
_entity.type
_entity.pdbx_description
1 polymer ?
#
loop_
_entity_poly.entity_id
_entity_poly.type
_entity_poly.pdbx_seq_one_letter_code
_entity_poly.pdbx_strand_id
1 'polypeptide(L)'
;MSQSIFVGTALYTACRHQKIKIDKTKLLNALGAKRSTFDSLHKKMEKIIPSLESVEHNKKTSKRGHSLLDKVNEIVEDQAYSLKQQKTAEDDSSTEDIDYEKWKQRIIESATKALSAEMTSKETTNS
;
A
#
# COMPACT_ATOMS: atom_id res chain seq x y z
N MET A 1 -9.42 24.70 18.57
CA MET A 1 -9.57 24.07 19.91
C MET A 1 -8.33 24.41 20.71
N SER A 2 -8.43 24.76 21.99
CA SER A 2 -7.23 24.95 22.81
C SER A 2 -6.48 23.62 22.96
N GLN A 3 -5.16 23.65 22.77
CA GLN A 3 -4.31 22.46 22.80
C GLN A 3 -4.41 21.69 24.13
N SER A 4 -4.59 22.42 25.23
CA SER A 4 -4.75 21.85 26.58
C SER A 4 -5.96 20.92 26.69
N ILE A 5 -7.11 21.29 26.14
CA ILE A 5 -8.34 20.48 26.21
C ILE A 5 -8.16 19.19 25.41
N PHE A 6 -7.57 19.27 24.23
CA PHE A 6 -7.33 18.09 23.39
C PHE A 6 -6.44 17.07 24.10
N VAL A 7 -5.29 17.51 24.62
CA VAL A 7 -4.35 16.65 25.34
C VAL A 7 -4.99 16.08 26.62
N GLY A 8 -5.72 16.91 27.38
CA GLY A 8 -6.40 16.48 28.59
C GLY A 8 -7.49 15.44 28.34
N THR A 9 -8.28 15.59 27.28
CA THR A 9 -9.27 14.59 26.88
C THR A 9 -8.60 13.31 26.37
N ALA A 10 -7.51 13.41 25.61
CA ALA A 10 -6.76 12.23 25.15
C ALA A 10 -6.22 11.43 26.34
N LEU A 11 -5.59 12.11 27.31
CA LEU A 11 -5.10 11.50 28.55
C LEU A 11 -6.23 10.81 29.32
N TYR A 12 -7.35 11.52 29.54
CA TYR A 12 -8.51 10.94 30.24
C TYR A 12 -9.05 9.69 29.54
N THR A 13 -9.13 9.74 28.21
CA THR A 13 -9.62 8.64 27.37
C THR A 13 -8.70 7.42 27.50
N ALA A 14 -7.38 7.63 27.43
CA ALA A 14 -6.39 6.57 27.63
C ALA A 14 -6.45 5.96 29.05
N CYS A 15 -6.55 6.80 30.07
CA CYS A 15 -6.64 6.34 31.46
C CYS A 15 -7.94 5.57 31.73
N ARG A 16 -9.07 5.98 31.13
CA ARG A 16 -10.34 5.24 31.21
C ARG A 16 -10.20 3.84 30.61
N HIS A 17 -9.53 3.74 29.46
CA HIS A 17 -9.24 2.46 28.82
C HIS A 17 -8.33 1.56 29.68
N GLN A 18 -7.33 2.16 30.35
CA GLN A 18 -6.45 1.47 31.30
C GLN A 18 -7.09 1.23 32.69
N LYS A 19 -8.40 1.50 32.85
CA LYS A 19 -9.16 1.36 34.10
C LYS A 19 -8.62 2.21 35.27
N ILE A 20 -7.87 3.27 34.98
CA ILE A 20 -7.39 4.24 35.97
C ILE A 20 -8.53 5.22 36.27
N LYS A 21 -8.86 5.37 37.56
CA LYS A 21 -9.87 6.35 37.99
C LYS A 21 -9.29 7.76 37.95
N ILE A 22 -9.90 8.63 37.16
CA ILE A 22 -9.61 10.08 37.13
C ILE A 22 -10.87 10.85 37.52
N ASP A 23 -10.69 11.84 38.40
CA ASP A 23 -11.75 12.78 38.74
C ASP A 23 -11.99 13.77 37.58
N LYS A 24 -13.06 13.52 36.82
CA LYS A 24 -13.45 14.33 35.67
C LYS A 24 -13.74 15.79 36.03
N THR A 25 -14.26 16.06 37.22
CA THR A 25 -14.65 17.40 37.67
C THR A 25 -13.42 18.27 37.90
N LYS A 26 -12.41 17.72 38.57
CA LYS A 26 -11.11 18.38 38.77
C LYS A 26 -10.40 18.63 37.44
N LEU A 27 -10.43 17.64 36.53
CA LEU A 27 -9.82 17.76 35.21
C LEU A 27 -10.47 18.88 34.38
N LEU A 28 -11.80 18.97 34.35
CA LEU A 28 -12.52 20.01 33.62
C LEU A 28 -12.21 21.41 34.16
N ASN A 29 -12.13 21.56 35.49
CA ASN A 29 -11.78 22.82 36.13
C ASN A 29 -10.34 23.25 35.79
N ALA A 30 -9.39 22.31 35.81
CA ALA A 30 -7.99 22.57 35.44
C ALA A 30 -7.83 22.96 33.96
N LEU A 31 -8.64 22.35 33.09
CA LEU A 31 -8.63 22.62 31.65
C LEU A 31 -9.46 23.85 31.25
N GLY A 32 -10.23 24.44 32.17
CA GLY A 32 -11.18 25.51 31.86
C GLY A 32 -12.23 25.12 30.82
N ALA A 33 -12.60 23.84 30.76
CA ALA A 33 -13.39 23.29 29.66
C ALA A 33 -14.87 23.11 30.04
N LYS A 34 -15.78 23.49 29.13
CA LYS A 34 -17.21 23.15 29.28
C LYS A 34 -17.41 21.65 29.11
N ARG A 35 -18.22 21.04 29.99
CA ARG A 35 -18.48 19.60 30.01
C ARG A 35 -18.99 19.05 28.68
N SER A 36 -19.87 19.79 27.99
CA SER A 36 -20.40 19.41 26.67
C SER A 36 -19.31 19.28 25.60
N THR A 37 -18.32 20.18 25.61
CA THR A 37 -17.20 20.17 24.67
C THR A 37 -16.29 18.99 24.92
N PHE A 38 -15.98 18.74 26.19
CA PHE A 38 -15.19 17.58 26.61
C PHE A 38 -15.86 16.26 26.25
N ASP A 39 -17.18 16.13 26.51
CA ASP A 39 -17.92 14.90 26.26
C ASP A 39 -18.04 14.57 24.77
N SER A 40 -18.27 15.61 23.94
CA SER A 40 -18.25 15.45 22.48
C SER A 40 -16.88 14.98 21.98
N LEU A 41 -15.79 15.55 22.51
CA LEU A 41 -14.43 15.18 22.12
C LEU A 41 -14.06 13.78 22.61
N HIS A 42 -14.39 13.45 23.84
CA HIS A 42 -14.17 12.14 24.44
C HIS A 42 -14.87 11.05 23.62
N LYS A 43 -16.14 11.25 23.23
CA LYS A 43 -16.86 10.30 22.37
C LYS A 43 -16.20 10.09 21.01
N LYS A 44 -15.54 11.13 20.45
CA LYS A 44 -14.76 10.99 19.21
C LYS A 44 -13.48 10.19 19.43
N MET A 45 -12.78 10.42 20.53
CA MET A 45 -11.55 9.69 20.88
C MET A 45 -11.80 8.23 21.22
N GLU A 46 -12.90 7.91 21.91
CA GLU A 46 -13.24 6.51 22.24
C GLU A 46 -13.44 5.64 20.98
N LYS A 47 -13.93 6.23 19.88
CA LYS A 47 -14.07 5.50 18.60
C LYS A 47 -12.73 5.11 17.98
N ILE A 48 -11.65 5.81 18.32
CA ILE A 48 -10.32 5.57 17.73
C ILE A 48 -9.62 4.40 18.44
N ILE A 49 -9.97 4.12 19.70
CA ILE A 49 -9.31 3.06 20.50
C ILE A 49 -9.43 1.66 19.85
N PRO A 50 -10.62 1.17 19.44
CA PRO A 50 -10.72 -0.15 18.82
C PRO A 50 -9.94 -0.26 17.51
N SER A 51 -9.82 0.85 16.78
CA SER A 51 -9.00 0.92 15.56
C SER A 51 -7.50 0.88 15.86
N LEU A 52 -7.06 1.38 17.01
CA LEU A 52 -5.67 1.26 17.47
C LEU A 52 -5.34 -0.17 17.90
N GLU A 53 -6.25 -0.81 18.64
CA GLU A 53 -6.12 -2.21 19.05
C GLU A 53 -6.05 -3.14 17.83
N SER A 54 -6.92 -2.96 16.85
CA SER A 54 -6.89 -3.77 15.62
C SER A 54 -5.59 -3.61 14.84
N VAL A 55 -5.02 -2.40 14.77
CA VAL A 55 -3.72 -2.16 14.14
C VAL A 55 -2.60 -2.84 14.92
N GLU A 56 -2.63 -2.81 16.25
CA GLU A 56 -1.62 -3.43 17.11
C GLU A 56 -1.69 -4.96 17.09
N HIS A 57 -2.90 -5.52 16.95
CA HIS A 57 -3.12 -6.96 16.77
C HIS A 57 -2.64 -7.43 15.39
N ASN A 58 -2.92 -6.66 14.31
CA ASN A 58 -2.42 -6.96 12.96
C ASN A 58 -0.89 -6.89 12.84
N LYS A 59 -0.22 -6.05 13.64
CA LYS A 59 1.25 -6.03 13.72
C LYS A 59 1.83 -7.33 14.30
N LYS A 60 1.11 -7.98 15.21
CA LYS A 60 1.53 -9.25 15.85
C LYS A 60 1.17 -10.49 15.04
N THR A 61 0.21 -10.40 14.12
CA THR A 61 -0.26 -11.52 13.28
C THR A 61 0.14 -11.42 11.82
N SER A 62 1.11 -10.56 11.46
CA SER A 62 1.70 -10.56 10.11
C SER A 62 2.59 -11.80 9.87
N LYS A 63 2.02 -12.99 10.02
CA LYS A 63 2.43 -14.17 9.28
C LYS A 63 1.91 -13.97 7.87
N ARG A 64 2.74 -13.29 7.06
CA ARG A 64 2.82 -13.40 5.60
C ARG A 64 1.46 -13.67 4.94
N GLY A 65 0.56 -12.68 5.04
CA GLY A 65 -0.57 -12.63 4.11
C GLY A 65 0.01 -12.45 2.71
N HIS A 66 -0.43 -13.29 1.78
CA HIS A 66 0.00 -13.32 0.37
C HIS A 66 0.46 -11.95 -0.12
N SER A 67 1.73 -11.90 -0.49
CA SER A 67 2.37 -10.67 -0.96
C SER A 67 1.62 -10.18 -2.20
N LEU A 68 1.67 -8.88 -2.48
CA LEU A 68 1.19 -8.35 -3.76
C LEU A 68 1.76 -9.13 -4.96
N LEU A 69 2.98 -9.65 -4.81
CA LEU A 69 3.64 -10.55 -5.76
C LEU A 69 2.90 -11.89 -5.96
N ASP A 70 2.32 -12.48 -4.92
CA ASP A 70 1.57 -13.74 -5.04
C ASP A 70 0.29 -13.53 -5.86
N LYS A 71 -0.41 -12.41 -5.63
CA LYS A 71 -1.61 -12.06 -6.43
C LYS A 71 -1.26 -11.73 -7.87
N VAL A 72 -0.14 -11.06 -8.10
CA VAL A 72 0.35 -10.80 -9.46
C VAL A 72 0.71 -12.11 -10.16
N ASN A 73 1.33 -13.06 -9.46
CA ASN A 73 1.65 -14.37 -10.02
C ASN A 73 0.38 -15.15 -10.39
N GLU A 74 -0.63 -15.16 -9.53
CA GLU A 74 -1.94 -15.80 -9.79
C GLU A 74 -2.63 -15.20 -11.03
N ILE A 75 -2.64 -13.87 -11.17
CA ILE A 75 -3.23 -13.18 -12.33
C ILE A 75 -2.45 -13.50 -13.62
N VAL A 76 -1.12 -13.55 -13.56
CA VAL A 76 -0.28 -13.86 -14.73
C VAL A 76 -0.46 -15.32 -15.15
N GLU A 77 -0.56 -16.24 -14.20
CA GLU A 77 -0.81 -17.66 -14.49
C GLU A 77 -2.19 -17.86 -15.11
N ASP A 78 -3.26 -17.29 -14.52
CA ASP A 78 -4.63 -17.38 -15.06
C ASP A 78 -4.75 -16.73 -16.45
N GLN A 79 -4.06 -15.61 -16.68
CA GLN A 79 -4.00 -14.96 -17.98
C GLN A 79 -3.24 -15.82 -19.01
N ALA A 80 -2.16 -16.50 -18.62
CA ALA A 80 -1.43 -17.41 -19.51
C ALA A 80 -2.26 -18.65 -19.93
N TYR A 81 -3.16 -19.13 -19.07
CA TYR A 81 -4.10 -20.19 -19.43
C TYR A 81 -5.25 -19.70 -20.32
N SER A 82 -5.76 -18.48 -20.12
CA SER A 82 -6.79 -17.87 -20.99
C SER A 82 -6.27 -17.49 -22.38
N LEU A 83 -5.04 -16.97 -22.51
CA LEU A 83 -4.47 -16.61 -23.82
C LEU A 83 -4.26 -17.82 -24.75
N LYS A 84 -4.10 -19.04 -24.21
CA LYS A 84 -4.02 -20.25 -25.03
C LYS A 84 -5.38 -20.63 -25.65
N GLN A 85 -6.50 -20.21 -25.06
CA GLN A 85 -7.83 -20.45 -25.62
C GLN A 85 -8.31 -19.32 -26.55
N GLN A 86 -7.74 -18.12 -26.47
CA GLN A 86 -8.19 -16.96 -27.24
C GLN A 86 -7.41 -16.70 -28.54
N LYS A 87 -6.61 -17.67 -29.02
CA LYS A 87 -5.85 -17.50 -30.27
C LYS A 87 -6.68 -17.73 -31.56
N THR A 88 -8.01 -17.63 -31.47
CA THR A 88 -8.93 -17.89 -32.59
C THR A 88 -10.01 -16.82 -32.82
N ALA A 89 -9.88 -15.61 -32.29
CA ALA A 89 -10.79 -14.53 -32.69
C ALA A 89 -10.11 -13.15 -32.69
N GLU A 90 -9.92 -12.65 -33.91
CA GLU A 90 -10.22 -11.27 -34.36
C GLU A 90 -9.46 -10.13 -33.65
N ASP A 91 -8.38 -9.61 -34.24
CA ASP A 91 -8.38 -8.53 -35.25
C ASP A 91 -9.06 -7.23 -34.75
N ASP A 92 -8.39 -6.54 -33.82
CA ASP A 92 -8.57 -5.11 -33.62
C ASP A 92 -7.26 -4.50 -33.11
N SER A 93 -6.28 -4.35 -34.02
CA SER A 93 -5.03 -3.65 -33.70
C SER A 93 -5.25 -2.14 -33.83
N SER A 94 -5.41 -1.46 -32.70
CA SER A 94 -5.29 0.00 -32.66
C SER A 94 -3.91 0.45 -33.18
N THR A 95 -3.84 1.63 -33.81
CA THR A 95 -2.62 2.14 -34.46
C THR A 95 -1.44 2.31 -33.49
N GLU A 96 -1.71 2.47 -32.20
CA GLU A 96 -0.72 2.59 -31.12
C GLU A 96 -0.08 1.23 -30.77
N ASP A 97 -0.83 0.13 -30.86
CA ASP A 97 -0.32 -1.23 -30.59
C ASP A 97 0.64 -1.72 -31.70
N ILE A 98 0.36 -1.32 -32.95
CA ILE A 98 1.26 -1.53 -34.09
C ILE A 98 2.59 -0.77 -33.89
N ASP A 99 2.55 0.42 -33.28
CA ASP A 99 3.75 1.23 -33.05
C ASP A 99 4.62 0.67 -31.92
N TYR A 100 3.99 0.16 -30.86
CA TYR A 100 4.68 -0.50 -29.76
C TYR A 100 5.41 -1.78 -30.20
N GLU A 101 4.76 -2.66 -30.98
CA GLU A 101 5.38 -3.89 -31.47
C GLU A 101 6.54 -3.59 -32.44
N LYS A 102 6.43 -2.57 -33.29
CA LYS A 102 7.54 -2.13 -34.17
C LYS A 102 8.72 -1.57 -33.38
N TRP A 103 8.47 -0.75 -32.37
CA TRP A 103 9.53 -0.23 -31.49
C TRP A 103 10.26 -1.37 -30.77
N LYS A 104 9.51 -2.31 -30.19
CA LYS A 104 10.04 -3.47 -29.47
C LYS A 104 10.91 -4.35 -30.37
N GLN A 105 10.47 -4.64 -31.59
CA GLN A 105 11.28 -5.40 -32.56
C GLN A 105 12.61 -4.70 -32.88
N ARG A 106 12.58 -3.36 -33.04
CA ARG A 106 13.79 -2.57 -33.33
C ARG A 106 14.81 -2.61 -32.19
N ILE A 107 14.35 -2.55 -30.94
CA ILE A 107 15.23 -2.66 -29.77
C ILE A 107 15.88 -4.04 -29.71
N ILE A 108 15.11 -5.11 -29.90
CA ILE A 108 15.63 -6.49 -29.88
C ILE A 108 16.67 -6.69 -30.98
N GLU A 109 16.37 -6.28 -32.21
CA GLU A 109 17.31 -6.41 -33.34
C GLU A 109 18.60 -5.60 -33.13
N SER A 110 18.48 -4.39 -32.57
CA SER A 110 19.66 -3.57 -32.27
C SER A 110 20.57 -4.23 -31.24
N ALA A 111 19.99 -4.86 -30.20
CA ALA A 111 20.74 -5.56 -29.17
C ALA A 111 21.39 -6.85 -29.69
N THR A 112 20.67 -7.64 -30.50
CA THR A 112 21.23 -8.86 -31.09
C THR A 112 22.33 -8.55 -32.10
N LYS A 113 22.17 -7.48 -32.89
CA LYS A 113 23.22 -7.01 -33.81
C LYS A 113 24.45 -6.48 -33.07
N ALA A 114 24.27 -5.78 -31.95
CA ALA A 114 25.39 -5.36 -31.11
C ALA A 114 26.13 -6.57 -30.50
N LEU A 115 25.37 -7.58 -30.07
CA LEU A 115 25.96 -8.81 -29.52
C LEU A 115 26.74 -9.60 -30.59
N SER A 116 26.22 -9.72 -31.81
CA SER A 116 26.91 -10.41 -32.90
C SER A 116 28.10 -9.61 -33.45
N ALA A 117 28.03 -8.28 -33.46
CA ALA A 117 29.16 -7.40 -33.77
C ALA A 117 30.26 -7.47 -32.70
N GLU A 118 29.89 -7.63 -31.43
CA GLU A 118 30.86 -7.82 -30.34
C GLU A 118 31.52 -9.21 -30.40
N MET A 119 30.79 -10.26 -30.79
CA MET A 119 31.34 -11.59 -30.99
C MET A 119 32.33 -11.65 -32.17
N THR A 120 32.06 -10.94 -33.27
CA THR A 120 32.97 -10.87 -34.44
C THR A 120 34.19 -9.99 -34.22
N SER A 121 34.14 -9.03 -33.28
CA SER A 121 35.29 -8.19 -32.92
C SER A 121 36.26 -8.86 -31.95
N LYS A 122 35.84 -9.91 -31.21
CA LYS A 122 36.72 -10.66 -30.30
C LYS A 122 37.50 -11.79 -30.98
N GLU A 123 37.18 -12.13 -32.22
CA GLU A 123 37.86 -13.21 -32.99
C GLU A 123 39.04 -12.69 -33.85
N THR A 124 39.24 -11.37 -33.96
CA THR A 124 40.34 -10.78 -34.75
C THR A 124 41.48 -10.17 -33.92
N THR A 125 41.45 -10.28 -32.58
CA THR A 125 42.54 -9.82 -31.69
C THR A 125 43.19 -10.95 -30.88
N ASN A 126 43.10 -12.18 -31.39
CA ASN A 126 43.89 -13.31 -30.89
C ASN A 126 44.50 -14.06 -32.11
N SER A 127 45.47 -13.41 -32.74
CA SER A 127 46.44 -14.04 -33.65
C SER A 127 47.83 -13.50 -33.33
#